data_AF-A0A5A7S4I2-F1
#
_entry.id   AF-A0A5A7S4I2-F1
#
_cell.length_a   1.000
_cell.length_b   1.000
_cell.length_c   1.000
_cell.angle_alpha   90.00
_cell.angle_beta   90.00
_cell.angle_gamma   90.00
#
_symmetry.space_group_name_H-M   'P 1'
#
loop_
_entity.id
_entity.type
_entity.pdbx_description
1 polymer ?
#
loop_
_entity_poly.entity_id
_entity_poly.type
_entity_poly.pdbx_seq_one_letter_code
_entity_poly.pdbx_strand_id
1 'polypeptide(L)'
;MVAPDVAAFVVPEPLRETVEEFKTALLAADRSIIAGRVVHDQVQDKISAASYFVTAHLREQLELDRDHESAVGAYFRETFPFFAMSNLIDRSFVKPRGYAGDYLTIEKVYDDVATGSGRLGRFVDRWFLDIPAARAVKNRRTLLGAVILDTVRSAGGRCLVTSLASGPAREFVDVLVSNTSVDLHATCVDIDDQALAHASSIAKGPASTIGSHSFAPTS
;
A
#
# COMPACT_ATOMS: atom_id res chain seq x y z
N MET A 1 26.08 -30.62 14.98
CA MET A 1 26.12 -29.26 14.39
C MET A 1 25.79 -29.44 12.92
N VAL A 2 24.53 -29.22 12.54
CA VAL A 2 24.09 -29.33 11.13
C VAL A 2 24.63 -28.08 10.43
N ALA A 3 25.37 -28.25 9.34
CA ALA A 3 25.85 -27.12 8.55
C ALA A 3 24.63 -26.32 8.07
N PRO A 4 24.64 -24.97 8.13
CA PRO A 4 23.55 -24.19 7.56
C PRO A 4 23.43 -24.54 6.08
N ASP A 5 22.21 -24.82 5.64
CA ASP A 5 21.94 -25.13 4.25
C ASP A 5 22.31 -23.92 3.38
N VAL A 6 23.41 -24.05 2.64
CA VAL A 6 23.96 -23.00 1.78
C VAL A 6 22.96 -22.62 0.68
N ALA A 7 22.03 -23.52 0.33
CA ALA A 7 20.96 -23.26 -0.64
C ALA A 7 19.97 -22.19 -0.15
N ALA A 8 19.81 -21.99 1.16
CA ALA A 8 18.93 -20.94 1.72
C ALA A 8 19.44 -19.51 1.46
N PHE A 9 20.70 -19.38 1.04
CA PHE A 9 21.37 -18.09 0.88
C PHE A 9 21.42 -17.56 -0.55
N VAL A 10 21.17 -18.41 -1.55
CA VAL A 10 21.39 -18.10 -2.96
C VAL A 10 20.06 -17.85 -3.67
N VAL A 11 19.97 -16.80 -4.50
CA VAL A 11 18.81 -16.59 -5.37
C VAL A 11 18.68 -17.80 -6.31
N PRO A 12 17.51 -18.48 -6.34
CA PRO A 12 17.31 -19.63 -7.20
C PRO A 12 17.66 -19.30 -8.65
N GLU A 13 18.15 -20.30 -9.37
CA GLU A 13 18.54 -20.15 -10.78
C GLU A 13 17.44 -19.49 -11.63
N PRO A 14 16.14 -19.83 -11.49
CA PRO A 14 15.07 -19.17 -12.25
C PRO A 14 14.89 -17.67 -11.98
N LEU A 15 15.32 -17.16 -10.82
CA LEU A 15 15.16 -15.76 -10.43
C LEU A 15 16.46 -14.95 -10.54
N ARG A 16 17.61 -15.61 -10.67
CA ARG A 16 18.92 -14.95 -10.59
C ARG A 16 19.09 -13.92 -11.69
N GLU A 17 18.83 -14.30 -12.94
CA GLU A 17 18.95 -13.40 -14.09
C GLU A 17 18.02 -12.19 -13.93
N THR A 18 16.75 -12.42 -13.58
CA THR A 18 15.75 -11.37 -13.35
C THR A 18 16.17 -10.39 -12.26
N VAL A 19 16.73 -10.89 -11.15
CA VAL A 19 17.22 -10.04 -10.06
C VAL A 19 18.43 -9.22 -10.49
N GLU A 20 19.38 -9.79 -11.23
CA GLU A 20 20.53 -9.05 -11.76
C GLU A 20 20.13 -7.99 -12.80
N GLU A 21 19.16 -8.31 -13.68
CA GLU A 21 18.61 -7.34 -14.63
C GLU A 21 17.93 -6.17 -13.92
N PHE A 22 17.13 -6.45 -12.89
CA PHE A 22 16.51 -5.42 -12.05
C PHE A 22 17.56 -4.50 -11.42
N LYS A 23 18.57 -5.08 -10.74
CA LYS A 23 19.65 -4.31 -10.11
C LYS A 23 20.41 -3.47 -11.14
N THR A 24 20.73 -4.06 -12.29
CA THR A 24 21.43 -3.39 -13.39
C THR A 24 20.63 -2.20 -13.91
N ALA A 25 19.31 -2.38 -14.11
CA ALA A 25 18.43 -1.33 -14.58
C ALA A 25 18.37 -0.15 -13.61
N LEU A 26 18.20 -0.41 -12.31
CA LEU A 26 18.13 0.64 -11.28
C LEU A 26 19.47 1.37 -11.13
N LEU A 27 20.59 0.66 -11.10
CA LEU A 27 21.92 1.29 -11.03
C LEU A 27 22.23 2.11 -12.29
N ALA A 28 21.80 1.65 -13.47
CA ALA A 28 21.94 2.42 -14.71
C ALA A 28 21.07 3.68 -14.72
N ALA A 29 19.84 3.60 -14.20
CA ALA A 29 18.97 4.75 -14.01
C ALA A 29 19.61 5.78 -13.07
N ASP A 30 20.14 5.34 -11.93
CA ASP A 30 20.83 6.20 -10.96
C ASP A 30 22.04 6.94 -11.58
N ARG A 31 22.91 6.20 -12.28
CA ARG A 31 24.04 6.79 -13.01
C ARG A 31 23.61 7.80 -14.08
N SER A 32 22.46 7.56 -14.71
CA SER A 32 21.95 8.45 -15.76
C SER A 32 21.44 9.77 -15.17
N ILE A 33 20.77 9.71 -14.01
CA ILE A 33 20.33 10.89 -13.24
C ILE A 33 21.54 11.72 -12.82
N ILE A 34 22.57 11.07 -12.23
CA ILE A 34 23.80 11.76 -11.78
C ILE A 34 24.47 12.50 -12.95
N ALA A 35 24.50 11.88 -14.12
CA ALA A 35 25.13 12.47 -15.29
C ALA A 35 24.27 13.54 -15.99
N GLY A 36 23.04 13.81 -15.52
CA GLY A 36 22.11 14.73 -16.18
C GLY A 36 21.69 14.30 -17.59
N ARG A 37 21.77 12.99 -17.89
CA ARG A 37 21.62 12.45 -19.26
C ARG A 37 20.20 11.97 -19.59
N VAL A 38 19.26 12.06 -18.64
CA VAL A 38 17.91 11.51 -18.78
C VAL A 38 16.87 12.48 -18.23
N VAL A 39 15.70 12.47 -18.85
CA VAL A 39 14.53 13.18 -18.33
C VAL A 39 13.76 12.30 -17.35
N HIS A 40 12.90 12.94 -16.54
CA HIS A 40 12.16 12.29 -15.46
C HIS A 40 11.33 11.08 -15.93
N ASP A 41 10.53 11.25 -16.99
CA ASP A 41 9.65 10.18 -17.48
C ASP A 41 10.41 8.93 -17.95
N GLN A 42 11.56 9.12 -18.61
CA GLN A 42 12.41 8.00 -19.05
C GLN A 42 12.96 7.18 -17.88
N VAL A 43 13.24 7.84 -16.75
CA VAL A 43 13.67 7.15 -15.53
C VAL A 43 12.49 6.40 -14.91
N GLN A 44 11.31 7.03 -14.87
CA GLN A 44 10.10 6.41 -14.38
C GLN A 44 9.75 5.15 -15.17
N ASP A 45 9.76 5.21 -16.49
CA ASP A 45 9.43 4.08 -17.36
C ASP A 45 10.39 2.90 -17.12
N LYS A 46 11.69 3.16 -17.03
CA LYS A 46 12.70 2.14 -16.75
C LYS A 46 12.50 1.48 -15.39
N ILE A 47 12.27 2.26 -14.34
CA ILE A 47 12.08 1.73 -12.98
C ILE A 47 10.78 0.95 -12.89
N SER A 48 9.70 1.45 -13.47
CA SER A 48 8.43 0.75 -13.53
C SER A 48 8.56 -0.58 -14.28
N ALA A 49 9.19 -0.59 -15.46
CA ALA A 49 9.38 -1.80 -16.25
C ALA A 49 10.19 -2.86 -15.50
N ALA A 50 11.35 -2.47 -14.94
CA ALA A 50 12.18 -3.38 -14.15
C ALA A 50 11.44 -3.93 -12.92
N SER A 51 10.70 -3.08 -12.22
CA SER A 51 9.96 -3.47 -11.01
C SER A 51 8.77 -4.39 -11.32
N TYR A 52 8.04 -4.15 -12.41
CA TYR A 52 7.00 -5.07 -12.88
C TYR A 52 7.57 -6.40 -13.31
N PHE A 53 8.67 -6.39 -14.07
CA PHE A 53 9.31 -7.62 -14.54
C PHE A 53 9.76 -8.50 -13.36
N VAL A 54 10.50 -7.94 -12.40
CA VAL A 54 11.06 -8.70 -11.28
C VAL A 54 10.00 -9.22 -10.31
N THR A 55 8.87 -8.52 -10.17
CA THR A 55 7.76 -8.96 -9.32
C THR A 55 6.84 -9.95 -10.02
N ALA A 56 6.64 -9.83 -11.33
CA ALA A 56 5.88 -10.79 -12.13
C ALA A 56 6.59 -12.15 -12.16
N HIS A 57 7.91 -12.16 -12.36
CA HIS A 57 8.68 -13.40 -12.38
C HIS A 57 8.73 -14.06 -10.99
N LEU A 58 8.85 -13.28 -9.91
CA LEU A 58 8.70 -13.85 -8.55
C LEU A 58 7.35 -14.55 -8.40
N ARG A 59 6.25 -13.91 -8.81
CA ARG A 59 4.91 -14.50 -8.72
C ARG A 59 4.81 -15.81 -9.49
N GLU A 60 5.29 -15.84 -10.73
CA GLU A 60 5.29 -17.03 -11.58
C GLU A 60 6.06 -18.19 -10.91
N GLN A 61 7.23 -17.92 -10.33
CA GLN A 61 8.00 -18.95 -9.63
C GLN A 61 7.28 -19.47 -8.37
N LEU A 62 6.62 -18.59 -7.62
CA LEU A 62 5.82 -18.99 -6.44
C LEU A 62 4.57 -19.82 -6.79
N GLU A 63 4.05 -19.67 -8.01
CA GLU A 63 2.93 -20.47 -8.50
C GLU A 63 3.38 -21.87 -8.95
N LEU A 64 4.61 -21.99 -9.47
CA LEU A 64 5.18 -23.24 -9.97
C LEU A 64 5.67 -24.17 -8.86
N ASP A 65 6.23 -23.63 -7.78
CA ASP A 65 6.70 -24.41 -6.63
C ASP A 65 6.46 -23.63 -5.33
N ARG A 66 5.67 -24.25 -4.44
CA ARG A 66 5.21 -23.63 -3.20
C ARG A 66 6.22 -23.76 -2.05
N ASP A 67 7.28 -24.55 -2.19
CA ASP A 67 8.24 -24.84 -1.12
C ASP A 67 9.48 -23.91 -1.17
N HIS A 68 9.22 -22.64 -1.49
CA HIS A 68 10.20 -21.63 -1.91
C HIS A 68 10.53 -20.58 -0.83
N GLU A 69 10.44 -20.93 0.47
CA GLU A 69 10.79 -19.99 1.55
C GLU A 69 12.22 -19.44 1.42
N SER A 70 13.17 -20.29 1.01
CA SER A 70 14.56 -19.92 0.73
C SER A 70 14.70 -18.97 -0.46
N ALA A 71 13.93 -19.22 -1.53
CA ALA A 71 13.89 -18.42 -2.75
C ALA A 71 13.41 -16.99 -2.47
N VAL A 72 12.31 -16.86 -1.71
CA VAL A 72 11.76 -15.57 -1.31
C VAL A 72 12.75 -14.80 -0.44
N GLY A 73 13.39 -15.47 0.50
CA GLY A 73 14.40 -14.85 1.36
C GLY A 73 15.58 -14.29 0.57
N ALA A 74 16.11 -15.05 -0.39
CA ALA A 74 17.22 -14.61 -1.23
C ALA A 74 16.82 -13.48 -2.20
N TYR A 75 15.67 -13.61 -2.87
CA TYR A 75 15.10 -12.55 -3.69
C TYR A 75 14.95 -11.26 -2.90
N PHE A 76 14.38 -11.36 -1.70
CA PHE A 76 14.11 -10.21 -0.84
C PHE A 76 15.41 -9.51 -0.45
N ARG A 77 16.44 -10.26 -0.03
CA ARG A 77 17.75 -9.67 0.31
C ARG A 77 18.37 -8.85 -0.82
N GLU A 78 18.25 -9.31 -2.05
CA GLU A 78 18.88 -8.66 -3.22
C GLU A 78 18.06 -7.48 -3.76
N THR A 79 16.73 -7.54 -3.66
CA THR A 79 15.83 -6.52 -4.24
C THR A 79 15.38 -5.48 -3.22
N PHE A 80 15.24 -5.85 -1.96
CA PHE A 80 14.70 -4.98 -0.91
C PHE A 80 15.50 -3.70 -0.67
N PRO A 81 16.85 -3.66 -0.75
CA PRO A 81 17.57 -2.39 -0.62
C PRO A 81 17.13 -1.32 -1.62
N PHE A 82 16.63 -1.74 -2.79
CA PHE A 82 16.07 -0.83 -3.78
C PHE A 82 14.62 -0.49 -3.50
N PHE A 83 13.80 -1.49 -3.13
CA PHE A 83 12.41 -1.27 -2.80
C PHE A 83 12.22 -0.45 -1.53
N ALA A 84 13.08 -0.58 -0.52
CA ALA A 84 13.05 0.17 0.72
C ALA A 84 13.36 1.68 0.54
N MET A 85 13.81 2.10 -0.65
CA MET A 85 13.83 3.53 -0.98
C MET A 85 12.40 4.10 -1.09
N SER A 86 11.39 3.27 -1.32
CA SER A 86 9.99 3.66 -1.25
C SER A 86 9.54 3.80 0.21
N ASN A 87 8.98 4.96 0.56
CA ASN A 87 8.40 5.18 1.88
C ASN A 87 7.19 4.28 2.13
N LEU A 88 6.45 3.92 1.07
CA LEU A 88 5.30 3.04 1.15
C LEU A 88 5.69 1.58 1.37
N ILE A 89 6.70 1.09 0.63
CA ILE A 89 7.18 -0.28 0.78
C ILE A 89 7.89 -0.46 2.12
N ASP A 90 8.77 0.48 2.50
CA ASP A 90 9.47 0.44 3.79
C ASP A 90 8.48 0.41 4.95
N ARG A 91 7.47 1.30 4.94
CA ARG A 91 6.42 1.30 5.96
C ARG A 91 5.63 0.00 5.98
N SER A 92 5.26 -0.53 4.81
CA SER A 92 4.52 -1.80 4.70
C SER A 92 5.34 -2.99 5.23
N PHE A 93 6.66 -2.93 5.10
CA PHE A 93 7.58 -3.92 5.64
C PHE A 93 7.76 -3.80 7.16
N VAL A 94 8.03 -2.59 7.66
CA VAL A 94 8.26 -2.33 9.10
C VAL A 94 6.99 -2.54 9.93
N LYS A 95 5.81 -2.34 9.33
CA LYS A 95 4.50 -2.51 9.98
C LYS A 95 4.43 -1.75 11.32
N PRO A 96 4.56 -0.40 11.35
CA PRO A 96 4.66 0.36 12.59
C PRO A 96 3.49 0.18 13.56
N ARG A 97 2.33 -0.26 13.04
CA ARG A 97 1.11 -0.53 13.83
C ARG A 97 0.82 -2.02 14.00
N GLY A 98 1.76 -2.89 13.62
CA GLY A 98 1.62 -4.35 13.67
C GLY A 98 1.10 -4.99 12.38
N TYR A 99 0.72 -4.19 11.37
CA TYR A 99 0.24 -4.68 10.06
C TYR A 99 0.66 -3.75 8.90
N ALA A 100 0.74 -4.28 7.68
CA ALA A 100 1.38 -3.62 6.53
C ALA A 100 0.54 -2.47 5.96
N GLY A 101 -0.78 -2.67 5.87
CA GLY A 101 -1.75 -1.71 5.36
C GLY A 101 -2.38 -0.86 6.45
N ASP A 102 -1.58 -0.36 7.39
CA ASP A 102 -2.10 0.48 8.48
C ASP A 102 -2.77 1.76 7.99
N TYR A 103 -3.59 2.39 8.83
CA TYR A 103 -4.40 3.53 8.42
C TYR A 103 -3.57 4.64 7.77
N LEU A 104 -2.34 4.88 8.25
CA LEU A 104 -1.45 5.90 7.70
C LEU A 104 -0.80 5.45 6.39
N THR A 105 -0.52 4.14 6.20
CA THR A 105 -0.15 3.60 4.89
C THR A 105 -1.29 3.83 3.88
N ILE A 106 -2.53 3.54 4.27
CA ILE A 106 -3.71 3.74 3.42
C ILE A 106 -3.93 5.23 3.11
N GLU A 107 -3.77 6.12 4.07
CA GLU A 107 -3.80 7.57 3.85
C GLU A 107 -2.76 8.01 2.82
N LYS A 108 -1.51 7.53 2.95
CA LYS A 108 -0.46 7.84 1.96
C LYS A 108 -0.77 7.31 0.56
N VAL A 109 -1.43 6.17 0.45
CA VAL A 109 -1.92 5.65 -0.84
C VAL A 109 -3.02 6.55 -1.40
N TYR A 110 -3.91 7.09 -0.55
CA TYR A 110 -4.94 8.05 -0.97
C TYR A 110 -4.36 9.40 -1.40
N ASP A 111 -3.30 9.88 -0.76
CA ASP A 111 -2.62 11.13 -1.15
C ASP A 111 -2.01 11.03 -2.56
N ASP A 112 -1.65 9.82 -3.00
CA ASP A 112 -1.10 9.50 -4.32
C ASP A 112 0.19 10.30 -4.68
N VAL A 113 0.92 10.74 -3.66
CA VAL A 113 2.18 11.48 -3.79
C VAL A 113 3.37 10.56 -3.56
N ALA A 114 4.29 10.52 -4.52
CA ALA A 114 5.53 9.78 -4.39
C ALA A 114 6.57 10.58 -3.57
N THR A 115 6.97 10.05 -2.42
CA THR A 115 7.81 10.72 -1.41
C THR A 115 9.09 9.95 -1.05
N GLY A 116 9.37 8.84 -1.75
CA GLY A 116 10.47 7.94 -1.45
C GLY A 116 11.85 8.62 -1.43
N SER A 117 12.75 8.01 -0.67
CA SER A 117 14.06 8.55 -0.31
C SER A 117 15.15 8.31 -1.37
N GLY A 118 16.23 9.09 -1.31
CA GLY A 118 17.33 9.01 -2.27
C GLY A 118 16.94 9.47 -3.68
N ARG A 119 17.81 9.21 -4.67
CA ARG A 119 17.58 9.63 -6.06
C ARG A 119 16.49 8.83 -6.76
N LEU A 120 16.35 7.54 -6.41
CA LEU A 120 15.42 6.64 -7.06
C LEU A 120 14.10 6.46 -6.30
N GLY A 121 14.03 6.75 -4.99
CA GLY A 121 12.89 6.38 -4.16
C GLY A 121 11.56 6.94 -4.63
N ARG A 122 11.51 8.19 -5.11
CA ARG A 122 10.28 8.76 -5.68
C ARG A 122 9.76 8.00 -6.90
N PHE A 123 10.62 7.37 -7.68
CA PHE A 123 10.20 6.58 -8.85
C PHE A 123 9.68 5.20 -8.44
N VAL A 124 10.32 4.60 -7.42
CA VAL A 124 9.87 3.34 -6.82
C VAL A 124 8.52 3.55 -6.11
N ASP A 125 8.36 4.64 -5.36
CA ASP A 125 7.08 5.03 -4.75
C ASP A 125 5.98 5.21 -5.81
N ARG A 126 6.28 5.93 -6.90
CA ARG A 126 5.30 6.13 -7.99
C ARG A 126 4.89 4.80 -8.62
N TRP A 127 5.86 3.92 -8.91
CA TRP A 127 5.55 2.56 -9.38
C TRP A 127 4.65 1.82 -8.38
N PHE A 128 4.96 1.86 -7.09
CA PHE A 128 4.17 1.20 -6.05
C PHE A 128 2.74 1.77 -5.96
N LEU A 129 2.56 3.08 -6.08
CA LEU A 129 1.25 3.74 -6.13
C LEU A 129 0.42 3.38 -7.38
N ASP A 130 1.07 2.86 -8.41
CA ASP A 130 0.47 2.44 -9.68
C ASP A 130 0.21 0.95 -9.81
N ILE A 131 0.68 0.13 -8.86
CA ILE A 131 0.38 -1.31 -8.91
C ILE A 131 -1.13 -1.55 -8.76
N PRO A 132 -1.66 -2.68 -9.27
CA PRO A 132 -3.08 -2.99 -9.18
C PRO A 132 -3.66 -2.91 -7.76
N ALA A 133 -2.90 -3.36 -6.75
CA ALA A 133 -3.34 -3.31 -5.36
C ALA A 133 -3.52 -1.86 -4.84
N ALA A 134 -2.56 -0.97 -5.06
CA ALA A 134 -2.66 0.43 -4.63
C ALA A 134 -3.80 1.16 -5.37
N ARG A 135 -3.98 0.88 -6.67
CA ARG A 135 -5.12 1.39 -7.44
C ARG A 135 -6.46 0.88 -6.92
N ALA A 136 -6.56 -0.40 -6.55
CA ALA A 136 -7.76 -0.96 -5.95
C ALA A 136 -8.10 -0.28 -4.61
N VAL A 137 -7.10 0.00 -3.77
CA VAL A 137 -7.29 0.75 -2.51
C VAL A 137 -7.88 2.13 -2.80
N LYS A 138 -7.32 2.89 -3.74
CA LYS A 138 -7.83 4.21 -4.16
C LYS A 138 -9.28 4.12 -4.68
N ASN A 139 -9.54 3.19 -5.60
CA ASN A 139 -10.85 3.01 -6.20
C ASN A 139 -11.92 2.59 -5.18
N ARG A 140 -11.55 1.78 -4.17
CA ARG A 140 -12.45 1.32 -3.11
C ARG A 140 -13.09 2.50 -2.36
N ARG A 141 -12.33 3.56 -2.08
CA ARG A 141 -12.83 4.76 -1.39
C ARG A 141 -14.01 5.38 -2.14
N THR A 142 -13.85 5.64 -3.43
CA THR A 142 -14.90 6.21 -4.28
C THR A 142 -16.08 5.26 -4.45
N LEU A 143 -15.82 3.97 -4.67
CA LEU A 143 -16.86 2.96 -4.82
C LEU A 143 -17.74 2.85 -3.56
N LEU A 144 -17.12 2.73 -2.38
CA LEU A 144 -17.86 2.65 -1.13
C LEU A 144 -18.63 3.94 -0.84
N GLY A 145 -18.04 5.11 -1.13
CA GLY A 145 -18.75 6.38 -1.01
C GLY A 145 -20.03 6.42 -1.84
N ALA A 146 -19.99 5.94 -3.09
CA ALA A 146 -21.18 5.85 -3.95
C ALA A 146 -22.23 4.88 -3.39
N VAL A 147 -21.81 3.67 -2.98
CA VAL A 147 -22.71 2.66 -2.39
C VAL A 147 -23.37 3.16 -1.12
N ILE A 148 -22.63 3.84 -0.23
CA ILE A 148 -23.16 4.45 0.99
C ILE A 148 -24.21 5.50 0.64
N LEU A 149 -23.90 6.40 -0.31
CA LEU A 149 -24.82 7.47 -0.71
C LEU A 149 -26.11 6.93 -1.30
N ASP A 150 -26.03 5.92 -2.17
CA ASP A 150 -27.21 5.29 -2.77
C ASP A 150 -28.06 4.57 -1.72
N THR A 151 -27.42 3.92 -0.74
CA THR A 151 -28.09 3.27 0.40
C THR A 151 -28.85 4.30 1.23
N VAL A 152 -28.20 5.43 1.54
CA VAL A 152 -28.77 6.52 2.32
C VAL A 152 -29.96 7.17 1.60
N ARG A 153 -29.84 7.42 0.29
CA ARG A 153 -30.93 7.97 -0.53
C ARG A 153 -32.12 7.03 -0.59
N SER A 154 -31.86 5.73 -0.71
CA SER A 154 -32.89 4.69 -0.75
C SER A 154 -33.61 4.51 0.58
N ALA A 155 -32.95 4.80 1.71
CA ALA A 155 -33.57 4.73 3.03
C ALA A 155 -34.64 5.81 3.25
N GLY A 156 -34.53 6.97 2.59
CA GLY A 156 -35.52 8.06 2.71
C GLY A 156 -35.58 8.72 4.09
N GLY A 157 -34.60 8.47 4.95
CA GLY A 157 -34.53 8.94 6.34
C GLY A 157 -33.20 8.53 6.98
N ARG A 158 -33.18 8.41 8.32
CA ARG A 158 -31.96 8.03 9.05
C ARG A 158 -31.43 6.67 8.59
N CYS A 159 -30.18 6.65 8.13
CA CYS A 159 -29.47 5.46 7.69
C CYS A 159 -28.33 5.13 8.65
N LEU A 160 -28.27 3.89 9.13
CA LEU A 160 -27.21 3.39 10.00
C LEU A 160 -26.27 2.51 9.17
N VAL A 161 -24.98 2.84 9.14
CA VAL A 161 -23.97 2.07 8.40
C VAL A 161 -22.80 1.75 9.31
N THR A 162 -22.38 0.48 9.34
CA THR A 162 -21.22 0.05 10.12
C THR A 162 -20.10 -0.39 9.18
N SER A 163 -18.88 0.11 9.41
CA SER A 163 -17.66 -0.34 8.74
C SER A 163 -16.79 -1.13 9.72
N LEU A 164 -16.37 -2.33 9.31
CA LEU A 164 -15.49 -3.22 10.05
C LEU A 164 -14.09 -3.17 9.44
N ALA A 165 -13.05 -3.15 10.29
CA ALA A 165 -11.68 -2.84 9.87
C ALA A 165 -11.65 -1.51 9.07
N SER A 166 -12.28 -0.49 9.66
CA SER A 166 -12.60 0.76 8.98
C SER A 166 -11.37 1.55 8.51
N GLY A 167 -10.20 1.31 9.10
CA GLY A 167 -8.99 2.08 8.85
C GLY A 167 -9.26 3.58 9.00
N PRO A 168 -8.87 4.43 8.03
CA PRO A 168 -9.11 5.87 8.11
C PRO A 168 -10.56 6.29 7.79
N ALA A 169 -11.42 5.36 7.33
CA ALA A 169 -12.84 5.57 7.09
C ALA A 169 -13.20 6.79 6.19
N ARG A 170 -12.33 7.09 5.22
CA ARG A 170 -12.46 8.27 4.33
C ARG A 170 -13.75 8.27 3.52
N GLU A 171 -14.27 7.10 3.18
CA GLU A 171 -15.52 6.95 2.42
C GLU A 171 -16.73 7.61 3.13
N PHE A 172 -16.79 7.59 4.46
CA PHE A 172 -17.87 8.25 5.20
C PHE A 172 -17.69 9.77 5.19
N VAL A 173 -16.46 10.24 5.41
CA VAL A 173 -16.14 11.67 5.39
C VAL A 173 -16.48 12.27 4.03
N ASP A 174 -16.12 11.59 2.94
CA ASP A 174 -16.43 12.04 1.58
C ASP A 174 -17.94 12.22 1.35
N VAL A 175 -18.76 11.25 1.82
CA VAL A 175 -20.22 11.31 1.70
C VAL A 175 -20.80 12.45 2.54
N LEU A 176 -20.40 12.53 3.81
CA LEU A 176 -20.93 13.51 4.77
C LEU A 176 -20.57 14.95 4.41
N VAL A 177 -19.34 15.19 3.93
CA VAL A 177 -18.90 16.50 3.47
C VAL A 177 -19.62 16.92 2.18
N SER A 178 -19.82 15.98 1.26
CA SER A 178 -20.40 16.29 -0.06
C SER A 178 -21.94 16.35 -0.07
N ASN A 179 -22.61 15.87 0.98
CA ASN A 179 -24.07 15.72 1.00
C ASN A 179 -24.66 16.08 2.38
N THR A 180 -24.69 17.37 2.73
CA THR A 180 -25.16 17.83 4.05
C THR A 180 -26.64 17.55 4.36
N SER A 181 -27.44 17.16 3.36
CA SER A 181 -28.86 16.84 3.53
C SER A 181 -29.12 15.40 3.94
N VAL A 182 -28.09 14.56 4.03
CA VAL A 182 -28.26 13.15 4.39
C VAL A 182 -28.20 12.93 5.89
N ASP A 183 -29.08 12.08 6.41
CA ASP A 183 -29.03 11.61 7.79
C ASP A 183 -28.33 10.25 7.84
N LEU A 184 -26.99 10.27 7.81
CA LEU A 184 -26.12 9.10 7.89
C LEU A 184 -25.46 9.04 9.27
N HIS A 185 -25.64 7.91 9.96
CA HIS A 185 -24.91 7.57 11.16
C HIS A 185 -23.93 6.44 10.86
N ALA A 186 -22.64 6.78 10.80
CA ALA A 186 -21.56 5.83 10.55
C ALA A 186 -20.98 5.32 11.87
N THR A 187 -20.87 4.00 11.99
CA THR A 187 -20.18 3.31 13.09
C THR A 187 -18.90 2.69 12.57
N CYS A 188 -17.75 3.10 13.10
CA CYS A 188 -16.44 2.55 12.74
C CYS A 188 -15.95 1.58 13.81
N VAL A 189 -15.57 0.38 13.38
CA VAL A 189 -14.99 -0.67 14.21
C VAL A 189 -13.62 -1.03 13.66
N ASP A 190 -12.59 -0.87 14.46
CA ASP A 190 -11.22 -1.24 14.10
C ASP A 190 -10.48 -1.77 15.34
N ILE A 191 -9.50 -2.63 15.09
CA ILE A 191 -8.56 -3.09 16.12
C ILE A 191 -7.53 -2.00 16.45
N ASP A 192 -7.29 -1.10 15.50
CA ASP A 192 -6.36 0.00 15.60
C ASP A 192 -7.03 1.25 16.22
N ASP A 193 -6.69 1.54 17.47
CA ASP A 193 -7.17 2.71 18.22
C ASP A 193 -6.80 4.05 17.56
N GLN A 194 -5.62 4.16 16.95
CA GLN A 194 -5.21 5.37 16.24
C GLN A 194 -5.94 5.52 14.91
N ALA A 195 -6.31 4.42 14.25
CA ALA A 195 -7.17 4.49 13.06
C ALA A 195 -8.53 5.10 13.42
N LEU A 196 -9.14 4.66 14.52
CA LEU A 196 -10.41 5.22 15.04
C LEU A 196 -10.25 6.68 15.47
N ALA A 197 -9.17 7.02 16.19
CA ALA A 197 -8.90 8.39 16.59
C ALA A 197 -8.69 9.31 15.38
N HIS A 198 -7.98 8.82 14.35
CA HIS A 198 -7.79 9.53 13.09
C HIS A 198 -9.12 9.76 12.38
N ALA A 199 -9.92 8.70 12.14
CA ALA A 199 -11.24 8.79 11.53
C ALA A 199 -12.17 9.77 12.28
N SER A 200 -12.19 9.70 13.61
CA SER A 200 -12.94 10.65 14.44
C SER A 200 -12.44 12.08 14.28
N SER A 201 -11.13 12.30 14.19
CA SER A 201 -10.55 13.64 14.05
C SER A 201 -10.93 14.32 12.73
N ILE A 202 -10.93 13.57 11.62
CA ILE A 202 -11.26 14.08 10.30
C ILE A 202 -12.76 14.21 10.06
N ALA A 203 -13.58 13.55 10.87
CA ALA A 203 -15.04 13.62 10.83
C ALA A 203 -15.64 14.83 11.58
N LYS A 204 -14.84 15.60 12.32
CA LYS A 204 -15.27 16.79 13.07
C LYS A 204 -15.59 17.97 12.13
N GLY A 205 -16.70 17.85 11.39
CA GLY A 205 -17.42 18.91 10.69
C GLY A 205 -18.86 19.07 11.23
N PRO A 206 -19.60 20.13 10.86
CA PRO A 206 -20.75 20.63 11.65
C PRO A 206 -22.02 19.75 11.74
N ALA A 207 -22.12 18.59 11.09
CA ALA A 207 -23.41 17.89 10.94
C ALA A 207 -23.36 16.36 11.01
N SER A 208 -22.29 15.74 11.52
CA SER A 208 -22.18 14.28 11.53
C SER A 208 -21.49 13.74 12.77
N THR A 209 -22.12 12.75 13.43
CA THR A 209 -21.50 11.99 14.51
C THR A 209 -21.01 10.66 13.95
N ILE A 210 -19.69 10.40 14.00
CA ILE A 210 -19.14 9.06 13.78
C ILE A 210 -18.96 8.40 15.15
N GLY A 211 -19.72 7.33 15.40
CA GLY A 211 -19.51 6.47 16.56
C GLY A 211 -18.26 5.60 16.36
N SER A 212 -17.46 5.43 17.40
CA SER A 212 -16.27 4.56 17.37
C SER A 212 -16.35 3.52 18.47
N HIS A 213 -16.02 2.26 18.14
CA HIS A 213 -15.93 1.16 19.08
C HIS A 213 -14.60 0.41 18.85
N SER A 214 -13.82 0.23 19.91
CA SER A 214 -12.59 -0.57 19.93
C SER A 214 -12.82 -1.82 20.79
N PHE A 215 -12.31 -2.97 20.32
CA PHE A 215 -12.22 -4.18 21.13
C PHE A 215 -10.85 -4.22 21.81
N ALA A 216 -10.80 -4.15 23.14
CA ALA A 216 -9.58 -4.46 23.87
C ALA A 216 -9.31 -5.97 23.75
N PRO A 217 -8.05 -6.42 23.53
CA PRO A 217 -7.74 -7.84 23.64
C PRO A 217 -7.96 -8.25 25.10
N THR A 218 -8.76 -9.29 25.32
CA THR A 218 -8.82 -9.97 26.61
C THR A 218 -7.42 -10.52 26.92
N SER A 219 -6.82 -10.01 27.99
CA SER A 219 -5.57 -10.46 28.61
C SER A 219 -5.51 -11.96 28.83
#